data_AF-A0AAU6F070-F1
#
_entry.id   AF-A0AAU6F070-F1
#
_cell.length_a   1.000
_cell.length_b   1.000
_cell.length_c   1.000
_cell.angle_alpha   90.00
_cell.angle_beta   90.00
_cell.angle_gamma   90.00
#
_symmetry.space_group_name_H-M   'P 1'
#
loop_
_entity.id
_entity.type
_entity.pdbx_description
1 polymer ?
#
loop_
_entity_poly.entity_id
_entity_poly.type
_entity_poly.pdbx_seq_one_letter_code
_entity_poly.pdbx_strand_id
1 'polypeptide(L)'
;MTAQSWAGWYRDRHGSEAFVITVEGRQLHTRIRGVEYVGDSFDALAPAEGAALGDCVLEWDMPLPVLDTGGEVHRATLSCLLALRRPDTDLGVTLHYGGAGYSAGNNDGDFGAALALIQEQLPPGASLQAPFTVHA
;
A
#
# COMPACT_ATOMS: atom_id res chain seq x y z
N MET A 1 18.50 4.21 9.61
CA MET A 1 17.24 3.64 9.08
C MET A 1 17.47 3.35 7.61
N THR A 2 17.29 2.12 7.16
CA THR A 2 17.39 1.75 5.74
C THR A 2 16.18 2.31 5.01
N ALA A 3 16.41 3.01 3.90
CA ALA A 3 15.34 3.40 2.98
C ALA A 3 14.59 2.12 2.54
N GLN A 4 13.27 2.12 2.67
CA GLN A 4 12.44 1.04 2.18
C GLN A 4 11.95 1.39 0.78
N SER A 5 11.95 0.42 -0.12
CA SER A 5 11.49 0.61 -1.48
C SER A 5 10.69 -0.58 -1.99
N TRP A 6 9.59 -0.31 -2.69
CA TRP A 6 8.71 -1.32 -3.26
C TRP A 6 8.47 -1.03 -4.73
N ALA A 7 8.68 -2.04 -5.57
CA ALA A 7 8.41 -1.93 -7.00
C ALA A 7 6.94 -2.21 -7.28
N GLY A 8 6.39 -1.52 -8.28
CA GLY A 8 5.00 -1.66 -8.68
C GLY A 8 4.78 -1.39 -10.17
N TRP A 9 3.53 -1.53 -10.58
CA TRP A 9 3.04 -1.27 -11.93
C TRP A 9 1.94 -0.21 -11.92
N TYR A 10 2.17 0.85 -12.66
CA TYR A 10 1.18 1.85 -13.01
C TYR A 10 0.54 1.47 -14.35
N ARG A 11 -0.77 1.60 -14.46
CA ARG A 11 -1.51 1.40 -15.71
C ARG A 11 -2.55 2.50 -15.90
N ASP A 12 -2.57 3.07 -17.09
CA ASP A 12 -3.57 4.03 -17.54
C ASP A 12 -4.05 3.68 -18.95
N ARG A 13 -4.89 4.54 -19.54
CA ARG A 13 -5.34 4.38 -20.93
C ARG A 13 -4.21 4.47 -21.97
N HIS A 14 -3.03 4.95 -21.59
CA HIS A 14 -1.87 5.14 -22.46
C HIS A 14 -0.86 3.99 -22.34
N GLY A 15 -1.06 3.05 -21.42
CA GLY A 15 -0.28 1.83 -21.28
C GLY A 15 0.16 1.57 -19.84
N SER A 16 1.28 0.85 -19.68
CA SER A 16 1.82 0.50 -18.37
C SER A 16 3.24 1.06 -18.18
N GLU A 17 3.60 1.35 -16.94
CA GLU A 17 4.92 1.79 -16.52
C GLU A 17 5.29 1.15 -15.19
N ALA A 18 6.53 0.70 -15.05
CA ALA A 18 7.04 0.28 -13.74
C ALA A 18 7.37 1.51 -12.90
N PHE A 19 6.99 1.50 -11.63
CA PHE A 19 7.33 2.56 -10.69
C PHE A 19 7.98 1.97 -9.43
N VAL A 20 8.60 2.84 -8.64
CA VAL A 20 9.16 2.48 -7.33
C VAL A 20 8.60 3.45 -6.31
N ILE A 21 8.08 2.90 -5.22
CA ILE A 21 7.72 3.64 -4.02
C ILE A 21 8.94 3.62 -3.11
N THR A 22 9.33 4.77 -2.57
CA THR A 22 10.36 4.88 -1.57
C THR A 22 9.83 5.54 -0.30
N VAL A 23 10.25 5.04 0.86
CA VAL A 23 9.95 5.65 2.16
C VAL A 23 11.16 6.44 2.63
N GLU A 24 11.01 7.75 2.75
CA GLU A 24 11.98 8.65 3.34
C GLU A 24 11.43 9.21 4.66
N GLY A 25 11.96 8.71 5.78
CA GLY A 25 11.43 9.05 7.10
C GLY A 25 10.01 8.51 7.31
N ARG A 26 9.01 9.39 7.19
CA ARG A 26 7.57 9.05 7.29
C ARG A 26 6.80 9.30 5.99
N GLN A 27 7.51 9.72 4.94
CA GLN A 27 6.91 10.18 3.70
C GLN A 27 7.15 9.16 2.60
N LEU A 28 6.08 8.84 1.87
CA LEU A 28 6.10 8.05 0.65
C LEU A 28 6.42 8.96 -0.52
N HIS A 29 7.31 8.50 -1.38
CA HIS A 29 7.70 9.14 -2.62
C HIS A 29 7.55 8.14 -3.76
N THR A 30 7.05 8.58 -4.90
CA THR A 30 7.01 7.78 -6.12
C THR A 30 7.04 8.67 -7.34
N ARG A 31 7.64 8.18 -8.42
CA ARG A 31 7.67 8.87 -9.70
C ARG A 31 6.94 8.06 -10.75
N ILE A 32 5.91 8.64 -11.35
CA ILE A 32 5.06 8.01 -12.36
C ILE A 32 4.95 8.96 -13.55
N ARG A 33 5.23 8.48 -14.77
CA ARG A 33 5.18 9.28 -16.00
C ARG A 33 6.02 10.56 -15.92
N GLY A 34 7.10 10.50 -15.15
CA GLY A 34 7.99 11.64 -14.91
C GLY A 34 7.51 12.66 -13.88
N VAL A 35 6.33 12.47 -13.27
CA VAL A 35 5.76 13.32 -12.22
C VAL A 35 6.07 12.72 -10.85
N GLU A 36 6.53 13.56 -9.92
CA GLU A 36 6.79 13.18 -8.54
C GLU A 36 5.51 13.26 -7.71
N TYR A 37 5.22 12.20 -6.97
CA TYR A 37 4.10 12.09 -6.06
C TYR A 37 4.60 11.81 -4.65
N VAL A 38 4.00 12.51 -3.68
CA VAL A 38 4.42 12.48 -2.30
C VAL A 38 3.19 12.41 -1.40
N GLY A 39 3.26 11.62 -0.33
CA GLY A 39 2.17 11.46 0.63
C GLY A 39 2.66 10.81 1.92
N ASP A 40 1.88 10.83 2.99
CA ASP A 40 2.18 10.11 4.23
C ASP A 40 1.52 8.71 4.28
N SER A 41 0.57 8.46 3.37
CA SER A 41 -0.04 7.16 3.05
C SER A 41 -0.22 7.01 1.54
N PHE A 42 -0.58 5.79 1.08
CA PHE A 42 -0.75 5.49 -0.35
C PHE A 42 -1.96 6.21 -0.96
N ASP A 43 -3.02 6.35 -0.17
CA ASP A 43 -4.25 7.09 -0.51
C ASP A 43 -4.08 8.61 -0.43
N ALA A 44 -3.03 9.08 0.25
CA ALA A 44 -2.65 10.49 0.33
C ALA A 44 -1.58 10.92 -0.69
N LEU A 45 -1.23 10.07 -1.66
CA LEU A 45 -0.26 10.43 -2.71
C LEU A 45 -0.78 11.59 -3.57
N ALA A 46 -0.12 12.75 -3.46
CA ALA A 46 -0.42 13.94 -4.22
C ALA A 46 0.79 14.35 -5.07
N PRO A 47 0.59 14.95 -6.26
CA PRO A 47 1.69 15.43 -7.08
C PRO A 47 2.41 16.56 -6.34
N ALA A 48 3.74 16.53 -6.32
CA ALA A 48 4.53 17.68 -5.87
C ALA A 48 4.30 18.89 -6.79
N GLU A 49 4.24 18.63 -8.10
CA GLU A 49 3.86 19.57 -9.15
C GLU A 49 3.08 18.83 -10.26
N GLY A 50 2.08 19.47 -10.86
CA GLY A 50 1.29 18.88 -11.95
C GLY A 50 -0.09 18.36 -11.54
N ALA A 51 -0.59 17.36 -12.26
CA ALA A 51 -1.95 16.83 -12.08
C ALA A 51 -1.99 15.65 -11.11
N ALA A 52 -3.03 15.62 -10.27
CA ALA A 52 -3.29 14.47 -9.41
C ALA A 52 -3.53 13.20 -10.24
N LEU A 53 -3.16 12.05 -9.69
CA LEU A 53 -3.46 10.76 -10.31
C LEU A 53 -4.97 10.63 -10.54
N GLY A 54 -5.32 9.88 -11.56
CA GLY A 54 -6.70 9.69 -11.99
C GLY A 54 -6.76 8.80 -13.22
N ASP A 55 -7.86 8.07 -13.33
CA ASP A 55 -8.14 7.13 -14.41
C ASP A 55 -7.01 6.12 -14.63
N CYS A 56 -6.47 5.60 -13.52
CA CYS A 56 -5.32 4.72 -13.50
C CYS A 56 -5.41 3.66 -12.39
N VAL A 57 -4.58 2.63 -12.51
CA VAL A 57 -4.41 1.55 -11.52
C VAL A 57 -2.94 1.51 -11.09
N LEU A 58 -2.72 1.39 -9.79
CA LEU A 58 -1.44 1.12 -9.17
C LEU A 58 -1.49 -0.27 -8.53
N GLU A 59 -0.51 -1.11 -8.83
CA GLU A 59 -0.35 -2.43 -8.23
C GLU A 59 1.08 -2.56 -7.68
N TRP A 60 1.22 -3.00 -6.44
CA TRP A 60 2.54 -3.24 -5.84
C TRP A 60 2.47 -4.30 -4.74
N ASP A 61 3.60 -4.92 -4.48
CA ASP A 61 3.78 -5.84 -3.35
C ASP A 61 4.77 -5.23 -2.36
N MET A 62 4.48 -5.37 -1.07
CA MET A 62 5.41 -4.97 -0.03
C MET A 62 5.56 -6.03 1.07
N PRO A 63 6.79 -6.28 1.57
CA PRO A 63 6.97 -7.12 2.74
C PRO A 63 6.34 -6.42 3.96
N LEU A 64 5.53 -7.15 4.71
CA LEU A 64 4.92 -6.69 5.94
C LEU A 64 5.26 -7.66 7.08
N PRO A 65 6.01 -7.25 8.11
CA PRO A 65 6.28 -8.10 9.24
C PRO A 65 5.01 -8.38 10.04
N VAL A 66 4.85 -9.64 10.47
CA VAL A 66 3.77 -10.09 11.36
C VAL A 66 4.41 -10.69 12.61
N LEU A 67 4.12 -10.10 13.77
CA LEU A 67 4.52 -10.66 15.05
C LEU A 67 3.51 -11.73 15.46
N ASP A 68 3.96 -12.92 15.83
CA ASP A 68 3.08 -13.97 16.35
C ASP A 68 2.95 -13.97 17.88
N THR A 69 2.18 -14.92 18.41
CA THR A 69 1.96 -15.11 19.86
C THR A 69 3.22 -15.54 20.63
N GLY A 70 4.20 -16.14 19.95
CA GLY A 70 5.49 -16.52 20.51
C GLY A 70 6.50 -15.36 20.52
N GLY A 71 6.15 -14.23 19.92
CA GLY A 71 7.04 -13.08 19.75
C GLY A 71 7.99 -13.22 18.56
N GLU A 72 7.76 -14.19 17.67
CA GLU A 72 8.54 -14.34 16.44
C GLU A 72 7.99 -13.42 15.35
N VAL A 73 8.90 -12.82 14.59
CA VAL A 73 8.57 -11.97 13.45
C VAL A 73 8.62 -12.79 12.17
N HIS A 74 7.45 -12.95 11.56
CA HIS A 74 7.28 -13.61 10.27
C HIS A 74 7.21 -12.58 9.15
N ARG A 75 7.79 -12.93 8.00
CA ARG A 75 7.71 -12.09 6.80
C ARG A 75 6.47 -12.46 5.99
N ALA A 76 5.47 -11.60 5.98
CA ALA A 76 4.33 -11.70 5.08
C ALA A 76 4.54 -10.80 3.84
N THR A 77 3.71 -11.01 2.82
CA THR A 77 3.62 -10.14 1.64
C THR A 77 2.25 -9.50 1.60
N LEU A 78 2.20 -8.18 1.54
CA LEU A 78 0.98 -7.43 1.30
C LEU A 78 0.94 -7.06 -0.19
N SER A 79 -0.02 -7.63 -0.91
CA SER A 79 -0.34 -7.26 -2.28
C SER A 79 -1.40 -6.17 -2.29
N CYS A 80 -1.14 -5.11 -3.03
CA CYS A 80 -1.94 -3.90 -3.05
C CYS A 80 -2.39 -3.57 -4.47
N LEU A 81 -3.65 -3.18 -4.62
CA LEU A 81 -4.23 -2.66 -5.84
C LEU A 81 -5.03 -1.41 -5.51
N LEU A 82 -4.66 -0.27 -6.10
CA LEU A 82 -5.37 1.00 -5.97
C LEU A 82 -5.84 1.45 -7.36
N ALA A 83 -7.15 1.40 -7.59
CA ALA A 83 -7.77 1.90 -8.81
C ALA A 83 -8.41 3.27 -8.55
N LEU A 84 -7.90 4.28 -9.26
CA LEU A 84 -8.36 5.66 -9.20
C LEU A 84 -9.26 5.93 -10.41
N ARG A 85 -10.57 6.05 -10.22
CA ARG A 85 -11.56 6.29 -11.28
C ARG A 85 -12.48 7.43 -10.87
N ARG A 86 -12.15 8.68 -11.20
CA ARG A 86 -12.88 9.84 -10.62
C ARG A 86 -14.40 9.74 -10.86
N PRO A 87 -15.24 9.93 -9.83
CA PRO A 87 -14.92 10.37 -8.46
C PRO A 87 -14.53 9.22 -7.50
N ASP A 88 -14.58 7.97 -7.93
CA ASP A 88 -14.42 6.78 -7.12
C ASP A 88 -12.95 6.37 -6.94
N THR A 89 -12.64 5.88 -5.74
CA THR A 89 -11.38 5.22 -5.41
C THR A 89 -11.69 3.82 -4.91
N ASP A 90 -10.99 2.84 -5.47
CA ASP A 90 -11.12 1.44 -5.07
C ASP A 90 -9.75 0.91 -4.63
N LEU A 91 -9.66 0.52 -3.37
CA LEU A 91 -8.48 -0.09 -2.78
C LEU A 91 -8.79 -1.54 -2.48
N GLY A 92 -7.94 -2.44 -2.95
CA GLY A 92 -7.88 -3.83 -2.53
C GLY A 92 -6.51 -4.16 -1.95
N VAL A 93 -6.49 -4.81 -0.80
CA VAL A 93 -5.27 -5.32 -0.16
C VAL A 93 -5.45 -6.79 0.21
N THR A 94 -4.40 -7.58 -0.01
CA THR A 94 -4.35 -8.99 0.39
C THR A 94 -3.03 -9.27 1.09
N LEU A 95 -3.09 -9.70 2.34
CA LEU A 95 -1.93 -10.20 3.08
C LEU A 95 -1.80 -11.71 2.88
N HIS A 96 -0.63 -12.12 2.38
CA HIS A 96 -0.21 -13.51 2.30
C HIS A 96 0.64 -13.87 3.52
N TYR A 97 0.06 -14.61 4.47
CA TYR A 97 0.70 -14.99 5.73
C TYR A 97 0.32 -16.42 6.13
N GLY A 98 1.30 -17.24 6.52
CA GLY A 98 1.07 -18.61 7.00
C GLY A 98 0.41 -19.55 5.97
N GLY A 99 0.55 -19.26 4.68
CA GLY A 99 -0.13 -20.01 3.60
C GLY A 99 -1.60 -19.61 3.37
N ALA A 100 -2.12 -18.64 4.13
CA ALA A 100 -3.45 -18.08 3.96
C ALA A 100 -3.40 -16.69 3.32
N GLY A 101 -4.52 -16.27 2.72
CA GLY A 101 -4.75 -14.92 2.20
C GLY A 101 -5.83 -14.21 3.02
N TYR A 102 -5.50 -13.04 3.56
CA TYR A 102 -6.43 -12.18 4.32
C TYR A 102 -6.65 -10.90 3.51
N SER A 103 -7.89 -10.57 3.17
CA SER A 103 -8.17 -9.48 2.23
C SER A 103 -9.12 -8.45 2.81
N ALA A 104 -8.93 -7.20 2.41
CA ALA A 104 -9.80 -6.08 2.74
C ALA A 104 -9.88 -5.11 1.55
N GLY A 105 -10.95 -4.31 1.49
CA GLY A 105 -11.12 -3.33 0.41
C GLY A 105 -12.09 -2.19 0.73
N ASN A 106 -11.92 -1.13 -0.08
CA ASN A 106 -12.56 0.18 -0.14
C ASN A 106 -13.44 0.66 1.04
N ASN A 107 -12.75 1.22 2.06
CA ASN A 107 -13.24 2.33 2.88
C ASN A 107 -12.84 3.65 2.19
N ASP A 108 -13.46 4.01 1.06
CA ASP A 108 -13.11 5.20 0.26
C ASP A 108 -11.62 5.30 -0.16
N GLY A 109 -10.93 4.16 -0.21
CA GLY A 109 -9.49 4.10 -0.51
C GLY A 109 -8.58 4.21 0.70
N ASP A 110 -9.12 4.35 1.92
CA ASP A 110 -8.33 4.45 3.15
C ASP A 110 -7.50 3.18 3.38
N PHE A 111 -6.19 3.33 3.22
CA PHE A 111 -5.23 2.25 3.37
C PHE A 111 -5.13 1.78 4.82
N GLY A 112 -5.27 2.70 5.78
CA GLY A 112 -5.14 2.37 7.18
C GLY A 112 -6.32 1.60 7.73
N ALA A 113 -7.53 2.00 7.33
CA ALA A 113 -8.75 1.26 7.63
C ALA A 113 -8.72 -0.15 7.02
N ALA A 114 -8.19 -0.30 5.79
CA ALA A 114 -8.04 -1.62 5.18
C ALA A 114 -7.04 -2.53 5.92
N LEU A 115 -5.93 -1.97 6.42
CA LEU A 115 -4.99 -2.71 7.27
C LEU A 115 -5.59 -3.09 8.62
N ALA A 116 -6.41 -2.22 9.23
CA ALA A 116 -7.13 -2.53 10.46
C ALA A 116 -8.07 -3.73 10.27
N LEU A 117 -8.79 -3.78 9.15
CA LEU A 117 -9.63 -4.94 8.80
C LEU A 117 -8.82 -6.21 8.57
N ILE A 118 -7.63 -6.14 7.97
CA ILE A 118 -6.73 -7.30 7.87
C ILE A 118 -6.29 -7.75 9.27
N GLN A 119 -5.91 -6.81 10.15
CA GLN A 119 -5.48 -7.09 11.52
C GLN A 119 -6.56 -7.84 12.32
N GLU A 120 -7.84 -7.51 12.13
CA GLU A 120 -8.97 -8.20 12.76
C GLU A 120 -9.18 -9.64 12.25
N GLN A 121 -8.75 -9.94 11.02
CA GLN A 121 -8.86 -11.27 10.41
C GLN A 121 -7.71 -12.21 10.78
N LEU A 122 -6.62 -11.67 11.33
CA LEU A 122 -5.43 -12.46 11.64
C LEU A 122 -5.70 -13.51 12.74
N PRO A 123 -4.91 -14.59 12.78
CA PRO A 123 -4.96 -15.54 13.89
C PRO A 123 -4.81 -14.82 15.25
N PRO A 124 -5.51 -15.26 16.30
CA PRO A 124 -5.47 -14.61 17.60
C PRO A 124 -4.03 -14.39 18.10
N GLY A 125 -3.74 -13.15 18.49
CA GLY A 125 -2.44 -12.72 19.00
C GLY A 125 -1.36 -12.47 17.94
N ALA A 126 -1.66 -12.62 16.65
CA ALA A 126 -0.81 -12.11 15.59
C ALA A 126 -1.03 -10.60 15.39
N SER A 127 0.03 -9.84 15.09
CA SER A 127 -0.02 -8.39 14.91
C SER A 127 0.80 -7.92 13.71
N LEU A 128 0.18 -7.08 12.87
CA LEU A 128 0.86 -6.38 11.78
C LEU A 128 1.85 -5.36 12.34
N GLN A 129 3.01 -5.24 11.69
CA GLN A 129 4.01 -4.21 11.99
C GLN A 129 4.18 -3.32 10.75
N ALA A 130 3.29 -2.32 10.60
CA ALA A 130 3.35 -1.41 9.46
C ALA A 130 4.63 -0.56 9.48
N PRO A 131 5.38 -0.46 8.37
CA PRO A 131 6.59 0.35 8.31
C PRO A 131 6.34 1.84 8.03
N PHE A 132 5.08 2.26 7.92
CA PHE A 132 4.65 3.63 7.64
C PHE A 132 3.49 4.03 8.56
N THR A 133 3.08 5.31 8.51
CA THR A 133 1.96 5.80 9.33
C THR A 133 0.65 5.23 8.80
N VAL A 134 -0.07 4.52 9.65
CA VAL A 134 -1.43 4.08 9.40
C VAL A 134 -2.34 5.08 10.12
N HIS A 135 -3.08 5.90 9.39
CA HIS A 135 -4.13 6.74 9.99
C HIS A 135 -5.37 5.86 10.23
N ALA A 136 -6.07 6.11 11.33
CA ALA A 136 -7.22 5.35 11.78
C ALA A 136 -8.49 6.20 11.74
#